data_AF-A0A0B6ZW33-F1
#
_entry.id   AF-A0A0B6ZW33-F1
#
_cell.length_a   1.000
_cell.length_b   1.000
_cell.length_c   1.000
_cell.angle_alpha   90.00
_cell.angle_beta   90.00
_cell.angle_gamma   90.00
#
_symmetry.space_group_name_H-M   'P 1'
#
loop_
_entity.id
_entity.type
_entity.pdbx_description
1 polymer ?
#
loop_
_entity_poly.entity_id
_entity_poly.type
_entity_poly.pdbx_seq_one_letter_code
_entity_poly.pdbx_strand_id
1 'polypeptide(L)'
;SIQTLSRFMNPTSLPAGTKQDIDELKKIELIRKFNHQLTAKHPTFFSTSRLGRNLKDRCIKSDPERDIINDMLENLKNKWNSVRGVVSKSQNKLDEALLTSGRVSDALQSLLEWLQKAEAALDLESPIMGDLDTVHMLIEQHRNIQQELAAREATILTMKA
;
A
#
# COMPACT_ATOMS: atom_id res chain seq x y z
N SER A 1 5.73 -28.90 27.58
CA SER A 1 5.98 -28.11 26.37
C SER A 1 5.05 -26.91 26.20
N ILE A 2 4.77 -26.15 27.28
CA ILE A 2 3.82 -25.01 27.27
C ILE A 2 4.56 -23.65 27.20
N GLN A 3 5.89 -23.64 27.37
CA GLN A 3 6.67 -22.39 27.40
C GLN A 3 6.92 -21.75 26.02
N THR A 4 6.72 -22.48 24.92
CA THR A 4 6.91 -21.91 23.58
C THR A 4 5.71 -21.07 23.12
N LEU A 5 4.50 -21.41 23.59
CA LEU A 5 3.25 -20.73 23.21
C LEU A 5 3.03 -19.41 23.98
N SER A 6 3.57 -19.27 25.20
CA SER A 6 3.41 -18.02 25.96
C SER A 6 4.17 -16.84 25.35
N ARG A 7 5.18 -17.08 24.51
CA ARG A 7 5.93 -16.02 23.82
C ARG A 7 5.13 -15.37 22.69
N PHE A 8 4.14 -16.09 22.13
CA PHE A 8 3.26 -15.59 21.08
C PHE A 8 1.99 -14.92 21.62
N MET A 9 1.61 -15.19 22.88
CA MET A 9 0.41 -14.63 23.53
C MET A 9 0.70 -13.43 24.44
N ASN A 10 1.80 -12.71 24.22
CA ASN A 10 2.09 -11.52 25.02
C ASN A 10 1.28 -10.32 24.44
N PRO A 11 0.32 -9.71 25.17
CA PRO A 11 -0.59 -8.71 24.60
C PRO A 11 0.04 -7.32 24.37
N THR A 12 1.34 -7.15 24.60
CA THR A 12 1.96 -5.81 24.65
C THR A 12 2.66 -5.38 23.35
N SER A 13 2.52 -6.11 22.25
CA SER A 13 2.86 -5.55 20.93
C SER A 13 1.60 -5.00 20.28
N LEU A 14 1.26 -3.74 20.62
CA LEU A 14 0.39 -2.93 19.76
C LEU A 14 0.85 -3.10 18.31
N PRO A 15 -0.09 -3.25 17.37
CA PRO A 15 0.22 -3.67 16.02
C PRO A 15 1.11 -2.61 15.39
N ALA A 16 2.30 -3.02 14.93
CA ALA A 16 3.18 -2.18 14.11
C ALA A 16 2.46 -1.61 12.87
N GLY A 17 1.29 -2.15 12.49
CA GLY A 17 0.38 -1.59 11.51
C GLY A 17 -0.12 -0.18 11.84
N THR A 18 -0.36 0.18 13.10
CA THR A 18 -0.97 1.49 13.43
C THR A 18 -0.11 2.70 13.06
N LYS A 19 1.22 2.64 13.22
CA LYS A 19 2.10 3.76 12.83
C LYS A 19 2.27 3.85 11.32
N GLN A 20 2.43 2.70 10.66
CA GLN A 20 2.57 2.64 9.21
C GLN A 20 1.29 3.12 8.52
N ASP A 21 0.12 2.74 9.03
CA ASP A 21 -1.17 3.19 8.52
C ASP A 21 -1.37 4.71 8.71
N ILE A 22 -0.98 5.27 9.86
CA ILE A 22 -1.06 6.72 10.10
C ILE A 22 -0.16 7.50 9.14
N ASP A 23 1.05 7.01 8.86
CA ASP A 23 1.98 7.69 7.95
C ASP A 23 1.53 7.58 6.48
N GLU A 24 0.96 6.44 6.07
CA GLU A 24 0.33 6.31 4.75
C GLU A 24 -0.91 7.21 4.63
N LEU A 25 -1.75 7.31 5.65
CA LEU A 25 -2.89 8.24 5.68
C LEU A 25 -2.47 9.70 5.52
N LYS A 26 -1.39 10.12 6.20
CA LYS A 26 -0.81 11.46 6.02
C LYS A 26 -0.30 11.68 4.60
N LYS A 27 0.35 10.69 3.98
CA LYS A 27 0.81 10.78 2.58
C LYS A 27 -0.37 10.90 1.61
N ILE A 28 -1.45 10.13 1.81
CA ILE A 28 -2.68 10.23 1.02
C ILE A 28 -3.24 11.65 1.09
N GLU A 29 -3.39 12.21 2.29
CA GLU A 29 -3.94 13.54 2.47
C GLU A 29 -3.05 14.61 1.81
N LEU A 30 -1.73 14.47 1.93
CA LEU A 30 -0.77 15.37 1.30
C LEU A 30 -0.86 15.35 -0.23
N ILE A 31 -0.89 14.16 -0.85
CA ILE A 31 -1.01 14.03 -2.31
C ILE A 31 -2.38 14.55 -2.78
N ARG A 32 -3.45 14.31 -2.02
CA ARG A 32 -4.79 14.86 -2.31
C ARG A 32 -4.78 16.40 -2.28
N LYS A 33 -4.18 16.99 -1.25
CA LYS A 33 -4.00 18.46 -1.15
C LYS A 33 -3.21 19.01 -2.34
N PHE A 34 -2.12 18.35 -2.72
CA PHE A 34 -1.32 18.75 -3.87
C PHE A 34 -2.08 18.62 -5.21
N ASN A 35 -2.82 17.52 -5.41
CA ASN A 35 -3.66 17.33 -6.60
C ASN A 35 -4.77 18.40 -6.70
N HIS A 36 -5.39 18.75 -5.58
CA HIS A 36 -6.37 19.82 -5.53
C HIS A 36 -5.74 21.17 -5.93
N GLN A 37 -4.58 21.51 -5.37
CA GLN A 37 -3.84 22.72 -5.75
C GLN A 37 -3.42 22.71 -7.22
N LEU A 38 -2.95 21.57 -7.74
CA LEU A 38 -2.57 21.42 -9.14
C LEU A 38 -3.77 21.65 -10.06
N THR A 39 -4.92 21.07 -9.73
CA THR A 39 -6.18 21.26 -10.46
C THR A 39 -6.62 22.73 -10.43
N ALA A 40 -6.50 23.40 -9.28
CA ALA A 40 -6.81 24.82 -9.17
C ALA A 40 -5.86 25.72 -10.00
N LYS A 41 -4.60 25.30 -10.19
CA LYS A 41 -3.60 26.02 -11.02
C LYS A 41 -3.74 25.73 -12.51
N HIS A 42 -4.48 24.68 -12.89
CA HIS A 42 -4.66 24.27 -14.27
C HIS A 42 -5.25 25.39 -15.14
N PRO A 43 -6.36 26.07 -14.79
CA PRO A 43 -6.91 27.15 -15.61
C PRO A 43 -5.90 28.28 -15.87
N THR A 44 -5.09 28.64 -14.87
CA THR A 44 -4.06 29.67 -15.00
C THR A 44 -2.94 29.27 -15.97
N PHE A 45 -2.47 28.03 -15.91
CA PHE A 45 -1.50 27.52 -16.89
C PHE A 45 -2.06 27.59 -18.32
N PHE A 46 -3.31 27.19 -18.51
CA PHE A 46 -3.95 27.22 -19.83
C PHE A 46 -4.19 28.65 -20.33
N SER A 47 -4.63 29.57 -19.47
CA SER A 47 -4.80 30.98 -19.85
C SER A 47 -3.47 31.62 -20.24
N THR A 48 -2.41 31.40 -19.45
CA THR A 48 -1.08 31.94 -19.72
C THR A 48 -0.48 31.34 -21.00
N SER A 49 -0.60 30.01 -21.18
CA SER A 49 -0.15 29.34 -22.40
C SER A 49 -0.93 29.78 -23.64
N ARG A 50 -2.22 30.10 -23.49
CA ARG A 50 -3.04 30.66 -24.58
C ARG A 50 -2.62 32.08 -24.92
N LEU A 51 -2.44 32.94 -23.92
CA LEU A 51 -1.97 34.31 -24.11
C LEU A 51 -0.59 34.35 -24.77
N GLY A 52 0.36 33.54 -24.31
CA GLY A 52 1.68 33.46 -24.93
C GLY A 52 1.64 32.97 -26.37
N ARG A 53 0.75 32.01 -26.71
CA ARG A 53 0.53 31.63 -28.12
C ARG A 53 -0.03 32.78 -28.96
N ASN A 54 -1.04 33.49 -28.47
CA ASN A 54 -1.59 34.66 -29.17
C ASN A 54 -0.55 35.80 -29.34
N LEU A 55 0.37 35.97 -28.38
CA LEU A 55 1.47 36.93 -28.52
C LEU A 55 2.44 36.48 -29.62
N LYS A 56 2.85 35.21 -29.58
CA LYS A 56 3.70 34.63 -30.62
C LYS A 56 3.12 34.77 -32.02
N ASP A 57 1.81 34.55 -32.17
CA ASP A 57 1.12 34.60 -33.47
C ASP A 57 1.03 36.03 -34.04
N ARG A 58 1.20 37.04 -33.18
CA ARG A 58 1.27 38.46 -33.59
C ARG A 58 2.69 38.95 -33.92
N CYS A 59 3.72 38.20 -33.55
CA CYS A 59 5.11 38.50 -33.92
C CYS A 59 5.39 38.13 -35.38
N ILE A 60 6.29 38.89 -36.03
CA ILE A 60 6.75 38.59 -37.38
C ILE A 60 7.63 37.32 -37.32
N LYS A 61 7.62 36.48 -38.37
CA LYS A 61 8.31 35.18 -38.34
C LYS A 61 9.82 35.25 -38.08
N SER A 62 10.46 36.36 -38.45
CA SER A 62 11.90 36.62 -38.31
C SER A 62 12.26 37.42 -37.05
N ASP A 63 11.30 37.66 -36.16
CA ASP A 63 11.48 38.46 -34.96
C ASP A 63 12.16 37.62 -33.85
N PRO A 64 13.31 38.04 -33.30
CA PRO A 64 13.94 37.35 -32.18
C PRO A 64 13.03 37.27 -30.94
N GLU A 65 12.06 38.17 -30.77
CA GLU A 65 11.08 38.10 -29.68
C GLU A 65 10.17 36.86 -29.77
N ARG A 66 9.92 36.38 -31.00
CA ARG A 66 9.12 35.18 -31.25
C ARG A 66 9.78 33.91 -30.69
N ASP A 67 11.10 33.82 -30.82
CA ASP A 67 11.89 32.69 -30.32
C ASP A 67 11.95 32.72 -28.78
N ILE A 68 12.10 33.91 -28.19
CA ILE A 68 12.03 34.09 -26.73
C ILE A 68 10.67 33.64 -26.18
N ILE A 69 9.56 34.01 -26.85
CA ILE A 69 8.21 33.58 -26.43
C ILE A 69 8.03 32.07 -26.58
N ASN A 70 8.59 31.45 -27.62
CA ASN A 70 8.58 29.99 -27.77
C ASN A 70 9.31 29.31 -26.62
N ASP A 71 10.52 29.76 -26.29
CA ASP A 71 11.33 29.21 -25.19
C ASP A 71 10.60 29.35 -23.84
N MET A 72 9.97 30.50 -23.59
CA MET A 72 9.17 30.71 -22.39
C MET A 72 7.96 29.78 -22.31
N LEU A 73 7.25 29.57 -23.42
CA LEU A 73 6.11 28.65 -23.50
C LEU A 73 6.53 27.19 -23.31
N GLU A 74 7.65 26.80 -23.89
CA GLU A 74 8.20 25.46 -23.74
C GLU A 74 8.67 25.20 -22.31
N ASN A 75 9.37 26.16 -21.70
CA ASN A 75 9.78 26.08 -20.31
C ASN A 75 8.58 25.97 -19.37
N LEU A 76 7.55 26.80 -19.58
CA LEU A 76 6.30 26.74 -18.82
C LEU A 76 5.63 25.36 -18.94
N LYS A 77 5.55 24.80 -20.15
CA LYS A 77 5.01 23.46 -20.41
C LYS A 77 5.84 22.37 -19.72
N ASN A 78 7.17 22.45 -19.79
CA ASN A 78 8.07 21.48 -19.20
C ASN A 78 7.97 21.48 -17.67
N LYS A 79 7.94 22.67 -17.03
CA LYS A 79 7.71 22.80 -15.59
C LYS A 79 6.35 22.23 -15.19
N TRP A 80 5.29 22.55 -15.94
CA TRP A 80 3.95 22.02 -15.68
C TRP A 80 3.89 20.49 -15.75
N ASN A 81 4.47 19.91 -16.80
CA ASN A 81 4.52 18.46 -16.98
C ASN A 81 5.39 17.77 -15.94
N SER A 82 6.50 18.39 -15.53
CA SER A 82 7.36 17.88 -14.47
C SER A 82 6.60 17.76 -13.15
N VAL A 83 5.93 18.83 -12.71
CA VAL A 83 5.14 18.84 -11.48
C VAL A 83 4.02 17.79 -11.54
N ARG A 84 3.26 17.73 -12.64
CA ARG A 84 2.22 16.71 -12.83
C ARG A 84 2.79 15.29 -12.81
N GLY A 85 3.96 15.09 -13.41
CA GLY A 85 4.64 13.80 -13.46
C GLY A 85 5.09 13.32 -12.07
N VAL A 86 5.62 14.23 -11.24
CA VAL A 86 6.00 13.92 -9.85
C VAL A 86 4.78 13.50 -9.04
N VAL A 87 3.69 14.28 -9.09
CA VAL A 87 2.47 13.99 -8.34
C VAL A 87 1.86 12.65 -8.77
N SER A 88 1.82 12.37 -10.07
CA SER A 88 1.34 11.09 -10.62
C SER A 88 2.19 9.91 -10.14
N LYS A 89 3.53 10.02 -10.21
CA LYS A 89 4.43 8.96 -9.72
C LYS A 89 4.28 8.71 -8.22
N SER A 90 4.11 9.78 -7.42
CA SER A 90 3.89 9.67 -5.98
C SER A 90 2.55 9.01 -5.65
N GLN A 91 1.49 9.30 -6.42
CA GLN A 91 0.19 8.64 -6.27
C GLN A 91 0.29 7.14 -6.59
N ASN A 92 0.90 6.77 -7.72
CA ASN A 92 1.03 5.35 -8.09
C ASN A 92 1.78 4.53 -7.04
N LYS A 93 2.89 5.06 -6.51
CA LYS A 93 3.65 4.40 -5.44
C LYS A 93 2.84 4.22 -4.16
N LEU A 94 2.02 5.20 -3.83
CA LEU A 94 1.15 5.16 -2.67
C LEU A 94 0.04 4.11 -2.85
N ASP A 95 -0.56 4.04 -4.04
CA ASP A 95 -1.59 3.04 -4.36
C ASP A 95 -1.02 1.61 -4.31
N GLU A 96 0.19 1.40 -4.80
CA GLU A 96 0.91 0.11 -4.67
C GLU A 96 1.18 -0.25 -3.20
N ALA A 97 1.63 0.70 -2.39
CA ALA A 97 1.87 0.49 -0.96
C ALA A 97 0.58 0.16 -0.19
N LEU A 98 -0.52 0.85 -0.51
CA LEU A 98 -1.83 0.60 0.10
C LEU A 98 -2.40 -0.77 -0.29
N LEU A 99 -2.29 -1.15 -1.57
CA LEU A 99 -2.71 -2.48 -2.02
C LEU A 99 -1.94 -3.58 -1.28
N THR A 100 -0.63 -3.38 -1.14
CA THR A 100 0.24 -4.35 -0.45
C THR A 100 -0.11 -4.44 1.04
N SER A 101 -0.35 -3.31 1.70
CA SER A 101 -0.81 -3.26 3.10
C SER A 101 -2.15 -3.97 3.29
N GLY A 102 -3.13 -3.72 2.40
CA GLY A 102 -4.42 -4.39 2.43
C GLY A 102 -4.30 -5.91 2.32
N ARG A 103 -3.49 -6.41 1.38
CA ARG A 103 -3.26 -7.85 1.21
C ARG A 103 -2.63 -8.50 2.43
N VAL A 104 -1.71 -7.81 3.10
CA VAL A 104 -1.09 -8.31 4.34
C VAL A 104 -2.09 -8.33 5.49
N SER A 105 -2.91 -7.29 5.61
CA SER A 105 -3.99 -7.23 6.61
C SER A 105 -5.02 -8.35 6.42
N ASP A 106 -5.44 -8.61 5.18
CA ASP A 106 -6.37 -9.70 4.85
C ASP A 106 -5.75 -11.08 5.16
N ALA A 107 -4.47 -11.28 4.84
CA ALA A 107 -3.76 -12.51 5.15
C ALA A 107 -3.63 -12.74 6.66
N LEU A 108 -3.35 -11.69 7.44
CA LEU A 108 -3.29 -11.76 8.90
C LEU A 108 -4.66 -12.05 9.51
N GLN A 109 -5.73 -11.43 9.00
CA GLN A 109 -7.10 -11.66 9.45
C GLN A 109 -7.53 -13.12 9.19
N SER A 110 -7.26 -13.63 8.00
CA SER A 110 -7.51 -15.05 7.64
C SER A 110 -6.72 -16.02 8.53
N LEU A 111 -5.48 -15.66 8.90
CA LEU A 111 -4.67 -16.45 9.83
C LEU A 111 -5.26 -16.43 11.25
N LEU A 112 -5.71 -15.27 11.74
CA LEU A 112 -6.34 -15.13 13.04
C LEU A 112 -7.63 -15.96 13.13
N GLU A 113 -8.49 -15.88 12.11
CA GLU A 113 -9.74 -16.64 12.02
C GLU A 113 -9.49 -18.16 11.97
N TRP A 114 -8.43 -18.57 11.27
CA TRP A 114 -8.04 -19.98 11.25
C TRP A 114 -7.49 -20.44 12.61
N LEU A 115 -6.65 -19.62 13.28
CA LEU A 115 -6.15 -19.94 14.61
C LEU A 115 -7.31 -20.10 15.61
N GLN A 116 -8.30 -19.21 15.57
CA GLN A 116 -9.50 -19.32 16.41
C GLN A 116 -10.27 -20.63 16.15
N LYS A 117 -10.38 -21.07 14.90
CA LYS A 117 -11.02 -22.36 14.55
C LYS A 117 -10.18 -23.56 15.00
N ALA A 118 -8.87 -23.48 14.83
CA ALA A 118 -7.95 -24.53 15.28
C ALA A 118 -7.95 -24.65 16.81
N GLU A 119 -7.98 -23.51 17.51
CA GLU A 119 -8.10 -23.44 18.97
C GLU A 119 -9.44 -23.99 19.44
N ALA A 120 -10.57 -23.63 18.80
CA ALA A 120 -11.88 -24.22 19.12
C ALA A 120 -11.96 -25.74 18.83
N ALA A 121 -11.22 -26.24 17.84
CA ALA A 121 -11.13 -27.68 17.56
C ALA A 121 -10.26 -28.42 18.60
N LEU A 122 -9.27 -27.74 19.18
CA LEU A 122 -8.42 -28.24 20.27
C LEU A 122 -9.09 -28.11 21.64
N ASP A 123 -9.95 -27.11 21.82
CA ASP A 123 -10.74 -26.84 23.04
C ASP A 123 -12.02 -27.69 23.11
N LEU A 124 -12.17 -28.65 22.19
CA LEU A 124 -13.13 -29.71 22.36
C LEU A 124 -12.64 -30.59 23.52
N GLU A 125 -13.06 -30.24 24.75
CA GLU A 125 -13.01 -31.08 25.95
C GLU A 125 -13.80 -32.38 25.69
N SER A 126 -13.27 -33.24 24.83
CA SER A 126 -13.59 -34.65 24.88
C SER A 126 -12.63 -35.24 25.92
N PRO A 127 -13.12 -35.96 26.94
CA PRO A 127 -12.22 -36.65 27.86
C PRO A 127 -11.28 -37.49 27.01
N ILE A 128 -9.97 -37.27 27.18
CA ILE A 128 -8.91 -38.06 26.53
C ILE A 128 -9.09 -39.48 27.05
N MET A 129 -9.99 -40.25 26.44
CA MET A 129 -10.10 -41.68 26.64
C MET A 129 -8.85 -42.23 25.99
N GLY A 130 -7.86 -42.53 26.83
CA GLY A 130 -6.47 -42.78 26.48
C GLY A 130 -6.25 -44.05 25.66
N ASP A 131 -6.84 -44.12 24.48
CA ASP A 131 -6.39 -45.02 23.43
C ASP A 131 -5.28 -44.35 22.59
N LEU A 132 -4.36 -45.19 22.13
CA LEU A 132 -3.16 -44.78 21.41
C LEU A 132 -3.50 -44.16 20.03
N ASP A 133 -4.67 -44.52 19.49
CA ASP A 133 -5.15 -44.06 18.19
C ASP A 133 -5.60 -42.60 18.22
N THR A 134 -6.25 -42.17 19.32
CA THR A 134 -6.62 -40.75 19.49
C THR A 134 -5.38 -39.87 19.63
N VAL A 135 -4.32 -40.35 20.29
CA VAL A 135 -3.04 -39.63 20.41
C VAL A 135 -2.33 -39.53 19.06
N HIS A 136 -2.29 -40.60 18.26
CA HIS A 136 -1.72 -40.54 16.91
C HIS A 136 -2.51 -39.61 16.00
N MET A 137 -3.85 -39.63 16.08
CA MET A 137 -4.70 -38.71 15.33
C MET A 137 -4.40 -37.26 15.70
N LEU A 138 -4.29 -36.94 16.99
CA LEU A 138 -3.94 -35.59 17.48
C LEU A 138 -2.53 -35.15 17.03
N ILE A 139 -1.55 -36.05 17.03
CA ILE A 139 -0.19 -35.76 16.54
C ILE A 139 -0.21 -35.46 15.04
N GLU A 140 -0.94 -36.25 14.25
CA GLU A 140 -1.05 -36.05 12.80
C GLU A 140 -1.81 -34.76 12.48
N GLN A 141 -2.86 -34.45 13.24
CA GLN A 141 -3.59 -33.20 13.11
C GLN A 141 -2.68 -32.00 13.43
N HIS A 142 -1.87 -32.10 14.48
CA HIS A 142 -0.92 -31.04 14.84
C HIS A 142 0.20 -30.88 13.79
N ARG A 143 0.65 -31.97 13.19
CA ARG A 143 1.63 -31.96 12.10
C ARG A 143 1.07 -31.31 10.83
N ASN A 144 -0.18 -31.59 10.48
CA ASN A 144 -0.87 -30.91 9.37
C ASN A 144 -1.02 -29.41 9.62
N ILE A 145 -1.39 -29.02 10.84
CA ILE A 145 -1.45 -27.61 11.25
C ILE A 145 -0.08 -26.92 11.09
N GLN A 146 1.01 -27.60 11.45
CA GLN A 146 2.37 -27.07 11.24
C GLN A 146 2.77 -26.95 9.77
N GLN A 147 2.41 -27.93 8.93
CA GLN A 147 2.66 -27.84 7.48
C GLN A 147 1.85 -26.73 6.82
N GLU A 148 0.59 -26.58 7.21
CA GLU A 148 -0.28 -25.53 6.66
C GLU A 148 0.17 -24.14 7.12
N LEU A 149 0.65 -24.02 8.36
CA LEU A 149 1.28 -22.79 8.86
C LEU A 149 2.53 -22.44 8.03
N ALA A 150 3.42 -23.40 7.78
CA ALA A 150 4.62 -23.18 6.96
C ALA A 150 4.27 -22.77 5.51
N ALA A 151 3.22 -23.38 4.92
CA ALA A 151 2.75 -23.02 3.59
C ALA A 151 2.15 -21.60 3.55
N ARG A 152 1.41 -21.20 4.59
CA ARG A 152 0.87 -19.85 4.72
C ARG A 152 1.96 -18.81 4.99
N GLU A 153 2.98 -19.14 5.79
CA GLU A 153 4.17 -18.29 5.97
C GLU A 153 4.91 -18.06 4.65
N ALA A 154 5.09 -19.10 3.83
CA ALA A 154 5.67 -18.97 2.49
C ALA A 154 4.82 -18.09 1.57
N THR A 155 3.49 -18.17 1.69
CA THR A 155 2.56 -17.33 0.94
C THR A 155 2.63 -15.87 1.40
N ILE A 156 2.74 -15.61 2.71
CA ILE A 156 2.90 -14.27 3.27
C ILE A 156 4.27 -13.67 2.86
N LEU A 157 5.33 -14.49 2.79
CA LEU A 157 6.64 -14.06 2.33
C LEU A 157 6.65 -13.69 0.84
N THR A 158 5.95 -14.46 -0.01
CA THR A 158 5.80 -14.12 -1.43
C THR A 158 4.90 -12.89 -1.66
N MET A 159 3.95 -12.62 -0.77
CA MET A 159 3.14 -11.39 -0.82
C MET A 159 3.89 -10.13 -0.34
N LYS A 160 5.01 -10.29 0.37
CA LYS A 160 5.89 -9.19 0.83
C LYS A 160 7.04 -8.86 -0.13
N ALA A 161 7.30 -9.71 -1.13
CA ALA A 161 8.37 -9.56 -2.13
C ALA A 161 7.84 -8.84 -3.39
#